data_AF-A0A7S1MDR0-F1
#
_entry.id   AF-A0A7S1MDR0-F1
#
_cell.length_a   1.000
_cell.length_b   1.000
_cell.length_c   1.000
_cell.angle_alpha   90.00
_cell.angle_beta   90.00
_cell.angle_gamma   90.00
#
_symmetry.space_group_name_H-M   'P 1'
#
loop_
_entity.id
_entity.type
_entity.pdbx_description
1 polymer ?
#
loop_
_entity_poly.entity_id
_entity_poly.type
_entity_poly.pdbx_seq_one_letter_code
_entity_poly.pdbx_strand_id
1 'polypeptide(L)'
;ESLVSEVNAAIPTIGTWTQPALLVQQGLLGEEGSNRIASLPMLAPEEKAPPGDALRGLDAKMWEIWNAVTRFQGEMGMKCNNRSETLLHEASMPDFVDVELTDSEADKWVGTFMMHKIITLVFLGPGQGLLEMQPLDSVEDADPVEVRTEPGLVVVVRSDQLSYRYYSKGTDTSY
;
A
#
# COMPACT_ATOMS: atom_id res chain seq x y z
N GLU A 1 23.52 -2.06 -5.00
CA GLU A 1 22.41 -1.14 -5.35
C GLU A 1 21.35 -1.24 -4.26
N SER A 2 20.43 -0.28 -4.12
CA SER A 2 19.38 -0.40 -3.09
C SER A 2 18.27 -1.33 -3.59
N LEU A 3 17.64 -2.09 -2.69
CA LEU A 3 16.50 -2.97 -3.02
C LEU A 3 15.40 -2.22 -3.79
N VAL A 4 15.16 -0.95 -3.43
CA VAL A 4 14.18 -0.08 -4.12
C VAL A 4 14.53 0.10 -5.60
N SER A 5 15.81 0.28 -5.93
CA SER A 5 16.26 0.41 -7.32
C SER A 5 16.05 -0.88 -8.11
N GLU A 6 16.34 -2.02 -7.51
CA GLU A 6 16.15 -3.34 -8.14
C GLU A 6 14.66 -3.65 -8.34
N VAL A 7 13.82 -3.31 -7.36
CA VAL A 7 12.35 -3.41 -7.47
C VAL A 7 11.83 -2.54 -8.60
N ASN A 8 12.25 -1.27 -8.68
CA ASN A 8 11.83 -0.36 -9.75
C ASN A 8 12.20 -0.88 -11.14
N ALA A 9 13.37 -1.52 -11.28
CA ALA A 9 13.79 -2.15 -12.53
C ALA A 9 12.93 -3.39 -12.87
N ALA A 10 12.36 -4.07 -11.88
CA ALA A 10 11.50 -5.22 -12.06
C ALA A 10 10.02 -4.87 -12.32
N ILE A 11 9.54 -3.69 -11.92
CA ILE A 11 8.14 -3.25 -12.13
C ILE A 11 7.62 -3.45 -13.57
N PRO A 12 8.37 -3.12 -14.65
CA PRO A 12 7.92 -3.33 -16.02
C PRO A 12 7.65 -4.80 -16.39
N THR A 13 8.15 -5.75 -15.60
CA THR A 13 7.94 -7.20 -15.83
C THR A 13 6.62 -7.72 -15.26
N ILE A 14 5.90 -6.88 -14.52
CA ILE A 14 4.62 -7.24 -13.89
C ILE A 14 3.53 -7.27 -14.96
N GLY A 15 3.02 -8.48 -15.23
CA GLY A 15 2.11 -8.73 -16.35
C GLY A 15 0.66 -8.32 -16.13
N THR A 16 0.22 -8.05 -14.91
CA THR A 16 -1.20 -7.79 -14.60
C THR A 16 -1.37 -6.64 -13.63
N TRP A 17 -1.60 -5.46 -14.20
CA TRP A 17 -2.12 -4.27 -13.51
C TRP A 17 -3.63 -4.18 -13.72
N THR A 18 -4.36 -3.86 -12.67
CA THR A 18 -5.82 -3.67 -12.72
C THR A 18 -6.20 -2.38 -12.01
N GLN A 19 -7.16 -1.65 -12.57
CA GLN A 19 -7.79 -0.52 -11.90
C GLN A 19 -8.92 -1.04 -11.00
N PRO A 20 -8.87 -0.84 -9.68
CA PRO A 20 -9.97 -1.19 -8.79
C PRO A 20 -11.16 -0.25 -8.99
N ALA A 21 -12.36 -0.70 -8.64
CA ALA A 21 -13.52 0.18 -8.52
C ALA A 21 -13.26 1.32 -7.52
N LEU A 22 -13.88 2.47 -7.73
CA LEU A 22 -13.64 3.70 -6.95
C LEU A 22 -13.77 3.48 -5.42
N LEU A 23 -14.77 2.71 -4.99
CA LEU A 23 -14.98 2.42 -3.57
C LEU A 23 -13.81 1.63 -2.95
N VAL A 24 -13.19 0.74 -3.74
CA VAL A 24 -12.00 0.00 -3.34
C VAL A 24 -10.79 0.93 -3.28
N GLN A 25 -10.61 1.80 -4.28
CA GLN A 25 -9.53 2.79 -4.28
C GLN A 25 -9.58 3.67 -3.04
N GLN A 26 -10.77 4.15 -2.67
CA GLN A 26 -11.02 4.96 -1.47
C GLN A 26 -10.69 4.23 -0.16
N GLY A 27 -10.93 2.92 -0.09
CA GLY A 27 -10.52 2.08 1.06
C GLY A 27 -9.02 1.75 1.09
N LEU A 28 -8.32 1.97 -0.04
CA LEU A 28 -6.88 1.79 -0.17
C LEU A 28 -6.15 3.13 0.04
N LEU A 29 -5.62 3.76 -1.00
CA LEU A 29 -4.82 4.99 -0.92
C LEU A 29 -5.48 6.19 -1.61
N GLY A 30 -6.78 6.08 -1.92
CA GLY A 30 -7.49 7.07 -2.72
C GLY A 30 -7.39 6.76 -4.23
N GLU A 31 -8.11 7.56 -5.01
CA GLU A 31 -8.19 7.43 -6.48
C GLU A 31 -6.82 7.70 -7.12
N GLU A 32 -6.09 8.69 -6.62
CA GLU A 32 -4.73 9.01 -7.05
C GLU A 32 -3.72 7.96 -6.60
N GLY A 33 -3.83 7.51 -5.35
CA GLY A 33 -2.84 6.64 -4.72
C GLY A 33 -2.97 5.16 -5.11
N SER A 34 -4.15 4.74 -5.55
CA SER A 34 -4.46 3.36 -5.97
C SER A 34 -5.06 3.31 -7.37
N ASN A 35 -4.56 4.16 -8.28
CA ASN A 35 -5.06 4.23 -9.65
C ASN A 35 -5.00 2.86 -10.34
N ARG A 36 -3.83 2.20 -10.29
CA ARG A 36 -3.68 0.79 -10.66
C ARG A 36 -2.99 0.02 -9.54
N ILE A 37 -3.37 -1.24 -9.40
CA ILE A 37 -2.73 -2.16 -8.45
C ILE A 37 -2.28 -3.43 -9.13
N ALA A 38 -1.26 -4.05 -8.55
CA ALA A 38 -0.83 -5.40 -8.89
C ALA A 38 -0.50 -6.18 -7.62
N SER A 39 -1.07 -7.38 -7.47
CA SER A 39 -0.74 -8.28 -6.34
C SER A 39 0.60 -8.96 -6.60
N LEU A 40 1.48 -8.93 -5.60
CA LEU A 40 2.72 -9.69 -5.63
C LEU A 40 2.51 -11.08 -5.03
N PRO A 41 3.16 -12.12 -5.59
CA PRO A 41 3.15 -13.45 -4.98
C PRO A 41 3.73 -13.40 -3.56
N MET A 42 2.91 -13.80 -2.59
CA MET A 42 3.28 -13.83 -1.18
C MET A 42 4.22 -15.00 -0.89
N LEU A 43 5.36 -14.71 -0.27
CA LEU A 43 6.25 -15.72 0.27
C LEU A 43 5.65 -16.35 1.52
N ALA A 44 5.91 -17.65 1.73
CA ALA A 44 5.75 -18.21 3.06
C ALA A 44 6.74 -17.55 4.04
N PRO A 45 6.44 -17.41 5.34
CA PRO A 45 7.30 -16.70 6.31
C PRO A 45 8.76 -17.17 6.36
N GLU A 46 8.99 -18.46 6.09
CA GLU A 46 10.32 -19.10 6.12
C GLU A 46 10.98 -19.17 4.73
N GLU A 47 10.26 -18.80 3.68
CA GLU A 47 10.73 -18.85 2.31
C GLU A 47 11.63 -17.65 2.01
N LYS A 48 12.75 -17.93 1.32
CA LYS A 48 13.69 -16.89 0.89
C LYS A 48 13.37 -16.48 -0.53
N ALA A 49 13.46 -15.17 -0.79
CA ALA A 49 13.41 -14.66 -2.15
C ALA A 49 14.53 -15.31 -3.00
N PRO A 50 14.21 -15.81 -4.21
CA PRO A 50 15.21 -16.27 -5.14
C PRO A 50 16.24 -15.16 -5.44
N PRO A 51 17.53 -15.48 -5.64
CA PRO A 51 18.53 -14.49 -6.02
C PRO A 51 18.12 -13.75 -7.31
N GLY A 52 18.15 -12.42 -7.27
CA GLY A 52 17.77 -11.56 -8.40
C GLY A 52 16.27 -11.28 -8.53
N ASP A 53 15.42 -11.86 -7.68
CA ASP A 53 13.99 -11.58 -7.66
C ASP A 53 13.68 -10.48 -6.64
N ALA A 54 13.84 -9.23 -7.07
CA ALA A 54 13.69 -8.06 -6.20
C ALA A 54 12.25 -7.90 -5.67
N LEU A 55 11.22 -8.30 -6.43
CA LEU A 55 9.82 -8.21 -6.02
C LEU A 55 9.54 -9.18 -4.86
N ARG A 56 10.02 -10.43 -4.95
CA ARG A 56 9.95 -11.37 -3.83
C ARG A 56 10.84 -10.93 -2.67
N GLY A 57 11.96 -10.28 -2.96
CA GLY A 57 12.82 -9.63 -1.96
C GLY A 57 12.09 -8.56 -1.15
N LEU A 58 11.28 -7.73 -1.81
CA LEU A 58 10.42 -6.75 -1.15
C LEU A 58 9.37 -7.43 -0.26
N ASP A 59 8.71 -8.49 -0.74
CA ASP A 59 7.74 -9.24 0.07
C ASP A 59 8.37 -9.85 1.33
N ALA A 60 9.61 -10.37 1.22
CA ALA A 60 10.37 -10.83 2.38
C ALA A 60 10.63 -9.70 3.40
N LYS A 61 10.92 -8.48 2.93
CA LYS A 61 11.04 -7.30 3.81
C LYS A 61 9.72 -6.90 4.45
N MET A 62 8.59 -7.05 3.75
CA MET A 62 7.27 -6.83 4.34
C MET A 62 7.00 -7.80 5.50
N TRP A 63 7.47 -9.06 5.40
CA TRP A 63 7.44 -10.00 6.51
C TRP A 63 8.32 -9.58 7.70
N GLU A 64 9.53 -9.06 7.44
CA GLU A 64 10.39 -8.53 8.51
C GLU A 64 9.71 -7.38 9.27
N ILE A 65 9.07 -6.45 8.55
CA ILE A 65 8.33 -5.33 9.15
C ILE A 65 7.14 -5.85 9.96
N TRP A 66 6.35 -6.77 9.39
CA TRP A 66 5.24 -7.40 10.10
C TRP A 66 5.69 -8.07 11.42
N ASN A 67 6.78 -8.82 11.39
CA ASN A 67 7.33 -9.49 12.56
C ASN A 67 7.83 -8.49 13.62
N ALA A 68 8.27 -7.30 13.20
CA ALA A 68 8.66 -6.24 14.11
C ALA A 68 7.41 -5.59 14.76
N VAL A 69 6.41 -5.22 13.95
CA VAL A 69 5.18 -4.54 14.41
C VAL A 69 4.35 -5.42 15.34
N THR A 70 4.17 -6.70 15.00
CA THR A 70 3.30 -7.61 15.76
C THR A 70 3.80 -7.94 17.17
N ARG A 71 5.09 -7.74 17.44
CA ARG A 71 5.64 -7.85 18.81
C ARG A 71 5.03 -6.84 19.78
N PHE A 72 4.57 -5.71 19.26
CA PHE A 72 4.01 -4.60 20.04
C PHE A 72 2.49 -4.54 19.97
N GLN A 73 1.82 -5.55 19.39
CA GLN A 73 0.36 -5.51 19.18
C GLN A 73 -0.43 -5.37 20.49
N GLY A 74 0.03 -6.00 21.57
CA GLY A 74 -0.60 -5.88 22.89
C GLY A 74 -0.52 -4.47 23.46
N GLU A 75 0.62 -3.79 23.30
CA GLU A 75 0.83 -2.41 23.74
C GLU A 75 0.03 -1.41 22.89
N MET A 76 -0.14 -1.70 21.60
CA MET A 76 -0.98 -0.91 20.69
C MET A 76 -2.48 -1.20 20.84
N GLY A 77 -2.89 -2.14 21.70
CA GLY A 77 -4.29 -2.50 21.88
C GLY A 77 -4.93 -3.11 20.63
N MET A 78 -4.16 -3.82 19.82
CA MET A 78 -4.63 -4.45 18.59
C MET A 78 -4.30 -5.94 18.56
N LYS A 79 -5.00 -6.69 17.71
CA LYS A 79 -4.75 -8.11 17.48
C LYS A 79 -4.68 -8.39 15.99
N CYS A 80 -3.50 -8.80 15.53
CA CYS A 80 -3.24 -9.07 14.12
C CYS A 80 -2.80 -10.54 13.97
N ASN A 81 -3.59 -11.34 13.26
CA ASN A 81 -3.36 -12.79 13.17
C ASN A 81 -2.56 -13.19 11.92
N ASN A 82 -2.61 -12.39 10.86
CA ASN A 82 -1.93 -12.67 9.61
C ASN A 82 -1.66 -11.38 8.83
N ARG A 83 -0.74 -11.46 7.86
CA ARG A 83 -0.45 -10.43 6.86
C ARG A 83 -1.30 -10.69 5.61
N SER A 84 -1.78 -9.63 4.96
CA SER A 84 -2.39 -9.71 3.63
C SER A 84 -1.33 -9.87 2.54
N GLU A 85 -1.75 -10.13 1.31
CA GLU A 85 -0.88 -10.04 0.15
C GLU A 85 -0.24 -8.65 0.02
N THR A 86 0.98 -8.60 -0.54
CA THR A 86 1.62 -7.33 -0.88
C THR A 86 0.99 -6.81 -2.16
N LEU A 87 0.53 -5.57 -2.12
CA LEU A 87 0.02 -4.85 -3.29
C LEU A 87 1.05 -3.82 -3.71
N LEU A 88 1.34 -3.78 -5.01
CA LEU A 88 1.96 -2.63 -5.62
C LEU A 88 0.87 -1.66 -6.05
N HIS A 89 1.10 -0.40 -5.71
CA HIS A 89 0.23 0.70 -6.07
C HIS A 89 0.98 1.58 -7.05
N GLU A 90 0.36 1.81 -8.21
CA GLU A 90 0.81 2.84 -9.12
C GLU A 90 -0.07 4.07 -8.88
N ALA A 91 0.57 5.12 -8.39
CA ALA A 91 -0.07 6.40 -8.18
C ALA A 91 0.05 7.26 -9.44
N SER A 92 -1.02 7.94 -9.80
CA SER A 92 -1.08 8.83 -10.96
C SER A 92 -2.21 9.85 -10.80
N MET A 93 -2.33 10.75 -11.77
CA MET A 93 -3.54 11.57 -11.87
C MET A 93 -4.77 10.66 -12.07
N PRO A 94 -5.92 10.98 -11.46
CA PRO A 94 -7.14 10.21 -11.61
C PRO A 94 -7.52 10.04 -13.09
N ASP A 95 -7.61 8.79 -13.52
CA ASP A 95 -8.23 8.44 -14.79
C ASP A 95 -9.71 8.18 -14.49
N PHE A 96 -10.61 9.01 -15.02
CA PHE A 96 -12.07 8.93 -14.82
C PHE A 96 -12.71 7.72 -15.53
N VAL A 97 -12.14 6.53 -15.36
CA VAL A 97 -12.70 5.27 -15.82
C VAL A 97 -13.60 4.73 -14.71
N ASP A 98 -14.90 4.75 -14.96
CA ASP A 98 -15.89 4.18 -14.05
C ASP A 98 -15.83 2.65 -14.14
N VAL A 99 -15.13 2.04 -13.18
CA VAL A 99 -15.07 0.58 -13.02
C VAL A 99 -16.13 0.18 -12.01
N GLU A 100 -17.12 -0.58 -12.48
CA GLU A 100 -18.21 -1.08 -11.64
C GLU A 100 -17.68 -2.08 -10.59
N LEU A 101 -18.05 -1.87 -9.32
CA LEU A 101 -17.75 -2.81 -8.25
C LEU A 101 -18.64 -4.04 -8.36
N THR A 102 -18.07 -5.14 -8.86
CA THR A 102 -18.78 -6.43 -8.92
C THR A 102 -18.89 -7.10 -7.55
N ASP A 103 -19.91 -7.94 -7.33
CA ASP A 103 -20.08 -8.69 -6.07
C ASP A 103 -18.85 -9.54 -5.72
N SER A 104 -18.22 -10.18 -6.72
CA SER A 104 -17.01 -10.98 -6.54
C SER A 104 -15.82 -10.15 -6.06
N GLU A 105 -15.70 -8.92 -6.57
CA GLU A 105 -14.65 -7.99 -6.14
C GLU A 105 -14.96 -7.40 -4.75
N ALA A 106 -16.22 -7.08 -4.46
CA ALA A 106 -16.66 -6.69 -3.12
C ALA A 106 -16.35 -7.77 -2.08
N ASP A 107 -16.67 -9.04 -2.38
CA ASP A 107 -16.36 -10.19 -1.52
C ASP A 107 -14.86 -10.37 -1.30
N LYS A 108 -14.02 -10.08 -2.31
CA LYS A 108 -12.56 -10.09 -2.16
C LYS A 108 -12.09 -9.03 -1.16
N TRP A 109 -12.61 -7.80 -1.27
CA TRP A 109 -12.10 -6.67 -0.49
C TRP A 109 -12.72 -6.51 0.89
N VAL A 110 -13.96 -6.94 1.08
CA VAL A 110 -14.68 -6.78 2.36
C VAL A 110 -13.91 -7.43 3.52
N GLY A 111 -13.34 -8.62 3.30
CA GLY A 111 -12.52 -9.30 4.31
C GLY A 111 -11.27 -8.51 4.68
N THR A 112 -10.63 -7.88 3.70
CA THR A 112 -9.45 -7.02 3.92
C THR A 112 -9.83 -5.79 4.74
N PHE A 113 -10.85 -5.04 4.33
CA PHE A 113 -11.23 -3.79 5.00
C PHE A 113 -11.84 -4.01 6.39
N MET A 114 -12.57 -5.10 6.61
CA MET A 114 -13.10 -5.42 7.94
C MET A 114 -12.01 -5.79 8.95
N MET A 115 -10.93 -6.40 8.49
CA MET A 115 -9.91 -6.99 9.37
C MET A 115 -8.60 -6.22 9.42
N HIS A 116 -8.38 -5.26 8.51
CA HIS A 116 -7.13 -4.51 8.48
C HIS A 116 -6.97 -3.66 9.76
N LYS A 117 -5.79 -3.73 10.37
CA LYS A 117 -5.44 -2.97 11.57
C LYS A 117 -4.21 -2.12 11.35
N ILE A 118 -3.29 -2.62 10.53
CA ILE A 118 -2.06 -1.96 10.15
C ILE A 118 -1.95 -2.01 8.64
N ILE A 119 -1.57 -0.87 8.07
CA ILE A 119 -1.02 -0.80 6.72
C ILE A 119 0.46 -0.46 6.81
N THR A 120 1.28 -1.15 6.01
CA THR A 120 2.70 -0.85 5.84
C THR A 120 2.90 -0.41 4.40
N LEU A 121 3.39 0.81 4.22
CA LEU A 121 3.65 1.43 2.93
C LEU A 121 5.16 1.54 2.74
N VAL A 122 5.65 1.06 1.59
CA VAL A 122 7.04 1.25 1.16
C VAL A 122 7.00 2.08 -0.11
N PHE A 123 7.55 3.29 -0.05
CA PHE A 123 7.54 4.20 -1.18
C PHE A 123 8.69 3.87 -2.13
N LEU A 124 8.36 3.49 -3.36
CA LEU A 124 9.36 3.02 -4.34
C LEU A 124 9.90 4.16 -5.23
N GLY A 125 9.15 5.24 -5.39
CA GLY A 125 9.51 6.35 -6.30
C GLY A 125 8.96 6.15 -7.73
N PRO A 126 9.58 6.79 -8.75
CA PRO A 126 10.83 7.56 -8.70
C PRO A 126 10.66 8.98 -8.13
N GLY A 127 9.44 9.51 -8.12
CA GLY A 127 9.12 10.85 -7.62
C GLY A 127 8.86 10.90 -6.11
N GLN A 128 8.60 12.11 -5.63
CA GLN A 128 8.03 12.34 -4.30
C GLN A 128 6.51 12.36 -4.38
N GLY A 129 5.87 12.19 -3.23
CA GLY A 129 4.43 12.35 -3.07
C GLY A 129 4.09 12.89 -1.69
N LEU A 130 2.79 12.87 -1.41
CA LEU A 130 2.23 13.32 -0.14
C LEU A 130 1.31 12.24 0.39
N LEU A 131 1.65 11.70 1.56
CA LEU A 131 0.76 10.86 2.34
C LEU A 131 0.04 11.74 3.35
N GLU A 132 -1.26 11.91 3.17
CA GLU A 132 -2.14 12.59 4.11
C GLU A 132 -2.76 11.54 5.04
N MET A 133 -2.83 11.84 6.34
CA MET A 133 -3.44 10.97 7.35
C MET A 133 -4.29 11.78 8.31
N GLN A 134 -5.41 11.23 8.76
CA GLN A 134 -6.31 11.92 9.67
C GLN A 134 -7.05 10.94 10.60
N PRO A 135 -7.31 11.29 11.87
CA PRO A 135 -8.15 10.47 12.75
C PRO A 135 -9.55 10.24 12.20
N LEU A 136 -10.01 8.99 12.19
CA LEU A 136 -11.35 8.62 11.70
C LEU A 136 -12.48 9.26 12.53
N ASP A 137 -12.32 9.33 13.85
CA ASP A 137 -13.35 9.82 14.78
C ASP A 137 -13.38 11.35 14.92
N SER A 138 -12.46 12.07 14.27
CA SER A 138 -12.32 13.52 14.43
C SER A 138 -11.98 14.22 13.11
N VAL A 139 -12.48 13.67 12.00
CA VAL A 139 -12.25 14.22 10.64
C VAL A 139 -12.66 15.70 10.53
N GLU A 140 -13.65 16.15 11.31
CA GLU A 140 -14.11 17.55 11.29
C GLU A 140 -13.33 18.46 12.25
N ASP A 141 -12.63 17.89 13.23
CA ASP A 141 -12.05 18.64 14.37
C ASP A 141 -10.51 18.58 14.42
N ALA A 142 -9.87 17.75 13.59
CA ALA A 142 -8.44 17.56 13.57
C ALA A 142 -7.85 17.87 12.20
N ASP A 143 -6.79 18.68 12.16
CA ASP A 143 -6.05 18.94 10.92
C ASP A 143 -5.36 17.65 10.42
N PRO A 144 -5.37 17.40 9.10
CA PRO A 144 -4.62 16.28 8.52
C PRO A 144 -3.12 16.41 8.80
N VAL A 145 -2.47 15.27 9.02
CA VAL A 145 -1.02 15.15 9.10
C VAL A 145 -0.49 14.76 7.74
N GLU A 146 0.40 15.58 7.20
CA GLU A 146 1.03 15.36 5.91
C GLU A 146 2.46 14.85 6.06
N VAL A 147 2.79 13.79 5.33
CA VAL A 147 4.13 13.24 5.22
C VAL A 147 4.58 13.29 3.77
N ARG A 148 5.63 14.09 3.51
CA ARG A 148 6.31 14.06 2.21
C ARG A 148 7.06 12.75 2.04
N THR A 149 6.81 12.06 0.95
CA THR A 149 7.35 10.71 0.72
C THR A 149 8.57 10.77 -0.19
N GLU A 150 9.52 9.87 0.05
CA GLU A 150 10.72 9.70 -0.76
C GLU A 150 11.01 8.21 -0.98
N PRO A 151 11.75 7.84 -2.04
CA PRO A 151 12.10 6.44 -2.30
C PRO A 151 12.82 5.79 -1.12
N GLY A 152 12.29 4.66 -0.63
CA GLY A 152 12.79 3.93 0.53
C GLY A 152 12.16 4.33 1.86
N LEU A 153 11.32 5.38 1.91
CA LEU A 153 10.54 5.68 3.10
C LEU A 153 9.57 4.54 3.38
N VAL A 154 9.51 4.12 4.64
CA VAL A 154 8.54 3.15 5.15
C VAL A 154 7.62 3.86 6.14
N VAL A 155 6.32 3.74 5.93
CA VAL A 155 5.31 4.26 6.85
C VAL A 155 4.44 3.11 7.34
N VAL A 156 4.25 3.03 8.66
CA VAL A 156 3.38 2.05 9.31
C VAL A 156 2.26 2.81 10.00
N VAL A 157 1.02 2.56 9.59
CA VAL A 157 -0.15 3.31 10.06
C VAL A 157 -1.18 2.35 10.64
N ARG A 158 -1.87 2.77 11.71
CA ARG A 158 -3.08 2.12 12.19
C ARG A 158 -4.27 2.47 11.29
N SER A 159 -4.53 1.61 10.31
CA SER A 159 -5.62 1.80 9.35
C SER A 159 -7.00 1.76 10.00
N ASP A 160 -7.11 1.21 11.21
CA ASP A 160 -8.35 1.18 11.98
C ASP A 160 -8.59 2.41 12.85
N GLN A 161 -7.68 3.39 12.83
CA GLN A 161 -7.77 4.64 13.61
C GLN A 161 -7.57 5.88 12.73
N LEU A 162 -6.85 5.73 11.63
CA LEU A 162 -6.51 6.81 10.71
C LEU A 162 -7.07 6.50 9.32
N SER A 163 -7.76 7.46 8.73
CA SER A 163 -7.90 7.53 7.28
C SER A 163 -6.56 7.98 6.69
N TYR A 164 -6.31 7.58 5.44
CA TYR A 164 -5.09 7.96 4.74
C TYR A 164 -5.33 8.02 3.24
N ARG A 165 -4.64 8.95 2.58
CA ARG A 165 -4.67 9.14 1.12
C ARG A 165 -3.27 9.46 0.63
N TYR A 166 -2.95 8.98 -0.57
CA TYR A 166 -1.66 9.23 -1.18
C TYR A 166 -1.81 9.97 -2.50
N TYR A 167 -1.04 11.04 -2.64
CA TYR A 167 -1.02 11.89 -3.81
C TYR A 167 0.37 11.87 -4.45
N SER A 168 0.42 11.61 -5.75
CA SER A 168 1.63 11.75 -6.54
C SER A 168 1.28 12.03 -8.00
N LYS A 169 2.16 12.75 -8.69
CA LYS A 169 2.08 12.90 -10.15
C LYS A 169 2.53 11.64 -10.90
N GLY A 170 2.87 10.56 -10.17
CA GLY A 170 3.36 9.32 -10.75
C GLY A 170 4.69 9.53 -11.46
N THR A 171 4.78 9.08 -12.71
CA THR A 171 5.96 9.28 -13.56
C THR A 171 5.96 10.62 -14.31
N ASP A 172 4.92 11.44 -14.18
CA ASP A 172 4.85 12.72 -14.88
C ASP A 172 5.74 13.76 -14.18
N THR A 173 6.87 14.08 -14.81
CA THR A 173 7.86 15.04 -14.32
C THR A 173 7.52 16.49 -14.69
N SER A 174 6.41 16.75 -15.39
CA SER A 174 6.09 18.09 -15.88
C SER A 174 5.34 18.97 -14.85
N TYR A 175 5.78 20.23 -14.76
CA TYR A 175 5.11 21.33 -14.06
C TYR A 175 4.62 22.35 -15.09
#